data_AF-A0A9E3SC71-F1
#
_entry.id   AF-A0A9E3SC71-F1
#
_cell.length_a   1.000
_cell.length_b   1.000
_cell.length_c   1.000
_cell.angle_alpha   90.00
_cell.angle_beta   90.00
_cell.angle_gamma   90.00
#
_symmetry.space_group_name_H-M   'P 1'
#
loop_
_entity.id
_entity.type
_entity.pdbx_description
1 polymer ?
#
loop_
_entity_poly.entity_id
_entity_poly.type
_entity_poly.pdbx_seq_one_letter_code
_entity_poly.pdbx_strand_id
1 'polypeptide(L)'
;RASLQTNSFISAASFQETTKVLTLASINAKSDELKGLKENVIVGHKIPAGTGLREYEDLIVGSRSEYEAVMEAASRTLKPETSKK
;
A
#
# COMPACT_ATOMS: atom_id res chain seq x y z
N ARG A 1 -4.93 -18.57 -20.34
CA ARG A 1 -5.69 -17.54 -21.07
C ARG A 1 -6.01 -16.32 -20.20
N ALA A 2 -6.41 -16.51 -18.93
CA ALA A 2 -6.65 -15.41 -17.97
C ALA A 2 -5.45 -14.45 -17.78
N SER A 3 -4.21 -14.95 -17.91
CA SER A 3 -2.98 -14.17 -17.79
C SER A 3 -2.70 -13.17 -18.94
N LEU A 4 -3.37 -13.31 -20.09
CA LEU A 4 -3.26 -12.36 -21.21
C LEU A 4 -4.26 -11.20 -21.11
N GLN A 5 -5.39 -11.41 -20.42
CA GLN A 5 -6.41 -10.39 -20.19
C GLN A 5 -6.25 -9.81 -18.78
N THR A 6 -5.13 -9.13 -18.55
CA THR A 6 -4.95 -8.35 -17.32
C THR A 6 -5.43 -6.92 -17.56
N ASN A 7 -6.11 -6.33 -16.59
CA ASN A 7 -6.57 -4.95 -16.70
C ASN A 7 -5.40 -3.95 -16.75
N SER A 8 -4.26 -4.31 -16.17
CA SER A 8 -3.03 -3.54 -16.20
C SER A 8 -2.35 -3.68 -17.57
N PHE A 9 -2.15 -2.55 -18.26
CA PHE A 9 -1.47 -2.56 -19.54
C PHE A 9 0.04 -2.72 -19.35
N ILE A 10 0.59 -2.27 -18.21
CA ILE A 10 2.00 -2.44 -17.85
C ILE A 10 2.31 -3.93 -17.65
N SER A 11 1.44 -4.62 -16.93
CA SER A 11 1.52 -6.07 -16.72
C SER A 11 1.31 -6.85 -18.03
N ALA A 12 0.38 -6.43 -18.88
CA ALA A 12 0.11 -7.08 -20.17
C ALA A 12 1.28 -6.89 -21.17
N ALA A 13 1.80 -5.67 -21.32
CA ALA A 13 2.86 -5.33 -22.26
C ALA A 13 4.19 -6.03 -21.98
N SER A 14 4.42 -6.42 -20.72
CA SER A 14 5.60 -7.13 -20.25
C SER A 14 5.52 -8.65 -20.41
N PHE A 15 4.41 -9.22 -20.88
CA PHE A 15 4.34 -10.65 -21.19
C PHE A 15 4.69 -10.88 -22.66
N GLN A 16 3.90 -10.33 -23.59
CA GLN A 16 4.07 -10.44 -25.05
C GLN A 16 3.37 -9.26 -25.76
N GLU A 17 3.63 -9.08 -27.06
CA GLU A 17 2.97 -8.08 -27.93
C GLU A 17 3.09 -6.62 -27.44
N THR A 18 4.23 -6.24 -26.85
CA THR A 18 4.47 -4.93 -26.19
C THR A 18 3.99 -3.73 -27.02
N THR A 19 4.38 -3.65 -28.31
CA THR A 19 4.00 -2.51 -29.18
C THR A 19 2.49 -2.39 -29.35
N LYS A 20 1.79 -3.50 -29.56
CA LYS A 20 0.33 -3.53 -29.74
C LYS A 20 -0.39 -3.13 -28.47
N VAL A 21 0.05 -3.64 -27.31
CA VAL A 21 -0.55 -3.31 -26.01
C VAL A 21 -0.36 -1.84 -25.67
N LEU A 22 0.85 -1.29 -25.85
CA LEU A 22 1.13 0.12 -25.58
C LEU A 22 0.39 1.05 -26.52
N THR A 23 0.28 0.69 -27.81
CA THR A 23 -0.46 1.50 -28.79
C THR A 23 -1.95 1.60 -28.42
N LEU A 24 -2.58 0.46 -28.09
CA LEU A 24 -3.97 0.43 -27.66
C LEU A 24 -4.20 1.17 -26.33
N ALA A 25 -3.26 1.07 -25.38
CA ALA A 25 -3.34 1.80 -24.13
C ALA A 25 -3.25 3.32 -24.35
N SER A 26 -2.33 3.78 -25.20
CA SER A 26 -2.18 5.20 -25.55
C SER A 26 -3.39 5.76 -26.29
N ILE A 27 -3.95 5.03 -27.25
CA ILE A 27 -5.15 5.45 -27.99
C ILE A 27 -6.36 5.61 -27.05
N ASN A 28 -6.51 4.68 -26.09
CA ASN A 28 -7.61 4.72 -25.12
C ASN A 28 -7.31 5.61 -23.90
N ALA A 29 -6.17 6.32 -23.88
CA ALA A 29 -5.71 7.11 -22.74
C ALA A 29 -5.80 6.34 -21.40
N LYS A 30 -5.42 5.06 -21.41
CA LYS A 30 -5.61 4.16 -20.27
C LYS A 30 -4.58 4.47 -19.17
N SER A 31 -5.05 4.68 -17.95
CA SER A 31 -4.22 4.79 -16.75
C SER A 31 -4.13 3.44 -16.02
N ASP A 32 -2.96 3.13 -15.45
CA ASP A 32 -2.77 1.93 -14.63
C ASP A 32 -2.82 2.27 -13.14
N GLU A 33 -3.56 1.49 -12.36
CA GLU A 33 -3.78 1.75 -10.93
C GLU A 33 -2.81 0.96 -10.02
N LEU A 34 -1.88 0.19 -10.58
CA LEU A 34 -0.83 -0.51 -9.83
C LEU A 34 -1.38 -1.40 -8.70
N LYS A 35 -2.47 -2.14 -8.92
CA LYS A 35 -3.13 -2.97 -7.89
C LYS A 35 -2.56 -4.38 -7.77
N GLY A 36 -1.91 -4.87 -8.80
CA GLY A 36 -1.37 -6.20 -8.97
C GLY A 36 0.13 -6.29 -8.68
N LEU A 37 0.63 -7.52 -8.59
CA LEU A 37 2.03 -7.75 -8.26
C LEU A 37 2.97 -7.31 -9.39
N LYS A 38 2.70 -7.75 -10.62
CA LYS A 38 3.64 -7.59 -11.74
C LYS A 38 3.93 -6.13 -12.07
N GLU A 39 2.90 -5.31 -12.05
CA GLU A 39 3.01 -3.88 -12.29
C GLU A 39 3.83 -3.16 -11.21
N ASN A 40 3.61 -3.46 -9.94
CA ASN A 40 4.43 -2.90 -8.85
C ASN A 40 5.89 -3.33 -8.95
N VAL A 41 6.16 -4.59 -9.33
CA VAL A 41 7.52 -5.08 -9.57
C VAL A 41 8.20 -4.33 -10.72
N ILE A 42 7.50 -4.09 -11.83
CA ILE A 42 8.08 -3.40 -13.00
C ILE A 42 8.40 -1.94 -12.68
N VAL A 43 7.52 -1.25 -11.93
CA VAL A 43 7.73 0.16 -11.56
C VAL A 43 8.73 0.30 -10.41
N GLY A 44 8.96 -0.75 -9.62
CA GLY A 44 9.85 -0.72 -8.44
C GLY A 44 9.16 -0.23 -7.16
N HIS A 45 7.83 -0.29 -7.10
CA HIS A 45 7.06 -0.02 -5.88
C HIS A 45 6.99 -1.26 -4.99
N LYS A 46 6.67 -1.05 -3.71
CA LYS A 46 6.41 -2.13 -2.75
C LYS A 46 5.27 -3.00 -3.28
N ILE A 47 5.50 -4.31 -3.40
CA ILE A 47 4.49 -5.22 -3.93
C ILE A 47 3.31 -5.35 -2.94
N PRO A 48 2.06 -5.47 -3.42
CA PRO A 48 0.88 -5.61 -2.57
C PRO A 48 0.73 -7.04 -2.04
N ALA A 49 1.78 -7.55 -1.39
CA ALA A 49 1.83 -8.89 -0.81
C ALA A 49 2.77 -8.90 0.40
N GLY A 50 2.47 -9.75 1.39
CA GLY A 50 3.26 -9.85 2.61
C GLY A 50 3.33 -8.52 3.36
N THR A 51 4.55 -8.03 3.62
CA THR A 51 4.80 -6.75 4.34
C THR A 51 4.45 -5.50 3.53
N GLY A 52 4.08 -5.65 2.26
CA GLY A 52 3.53 -4.58 1.43
C GLY A 52 2.01 -4.53 1.39
N LEU A 53 1.31 -5.32 2.21
CA LEU A 53 -0.12 -5.13 2.42
C LEU A 53 -0.35 -3.85 3.24
N ARG A 54 -1.41 -3.11 2.88
CA ARG A 54 -1.81 -1.87 3.55
C ARG A 54 -2.05 -2.03 5.05
N GLU A 55 -2.49 -3.21 5.48
CA GLU A 55 -2.68 -3.55 6.90
C GLU A 55 -1.41 -3.44 7.74
N TYR A 56 -0.23 -3.60 7.12
CA TYR A 56 1.06 -3.52 7.80
C TYR A 56 1.79 -2.20 7.56
N GLU A 57 1.23 -1.25 6.79
CA GLU A 57 1.89 0.03 6.51
C GLU A 57 1.97 0.91 7.76
N ASP A 58 0.91 0.93 8.58
CA ASP A 58 0.81 1.75 9.79
C ASP A 58 1.10 0.95 11.09
N LEU A 59 1.60 -0.28 10.97
CA LEU A 59 1.88 -1.12 12.13
C LEU A 59 3.16 -0.65 12.84
N ILE A 60 3.00 -0.01 13.99
CA ILE A 60 4.10 0.40 14.86
C ILE A 60 4.29 -0.65 15.96
N VAL A 61 5.49 -1.23 16.04
CA VAL A 61 5.86 -2.20 17.09
C VAL A 61 6.82 -1.51 18.07
N GLY A 62 6.42 -1.45 19.35
CA GLY A 62 7.23 -0.89 20.44
C GLY A 62 7.43 -1.90 21.57
N SER A 63 8.38 -1.64 22.46
CA SER A 63 8.56 -2.47 23.66
C SER A 63 7.36 -2.28 24.60
N ARG A 64 6.94 -3.36 25.27
CA ARG A 64 5.79 -3.32 26.19
C ARG A 64 5.99 -2.29 27.30
N SER A 65 7.21 -2.19 27.82
CA SER A 65 7.58 -1.22 28.85
C SER A 65 7.49 0.23 28.37
N GLU A 66 7.91 0.52 27.14
CA GLU A 66 7.78 1.87 26.56
C GLU A 66 6.32 2.21 26.26
N TYR A 67 5.54 1.25 25.75
CA TYR A 67 4.11 1.45 25.49
C TYR A 67 3.34 1.74 26.79
N GLU A 68 3.59 0.97 27.84
CA GLU A 68 2.98 1.18 29.16
C GLU A 68 3.39 2.54 29.75
N ALA A 69 4.67 2.92 29.65
CA ALA A 69 5.15 4.22 30.12
C ALA A 69 4.54 5.42 29.36
N VAL A 70 4.43 5.32 28.03
CA VAL A 70 3.83 6.37 27.19
C VAL A 70 2.32 6.46 27.44
N MET A 71 1.63 5.32 27.57
CA MET A 71 0.21 5.28 27.92
C MET A 71 -0.06 5.85 29.32
N GLU A 72 0.77 5.52 30.30
CA GLU A 72 0.65 6.03 31.65
C GLU A 72 0.90 7.55 31.68
N ALA A 73 1.94 8.03 30.98
CA ALA A 73 2.21 9.45 30.83
C ALA A 73 1.05 10.20 30.13
N ALA A 74 0.49 9.64 29.05
CA ALA A 74 -0.67 10.21 28.35
C ALA A 74 -1.95 10.21 29.22
N SER A 75 -2.14 9.21 30.07
CA SER A 75 -3.28 9.16 30.99
C SER A 75 -3.19 10.19 32.12
N ARG A 76 -1.97 10.58 32.51
CA ARG A 76 -1.72 11.60 33.54
C ARG A 76 -1.97 13.02 33.02
N THR A 77 -1.67 13.30 31.76
CA THR A 77 -1.94 14.61 31.14
C THR A 77 -3.42 14.87 30.87
N LEU A 78 -4.27 13.84 30.83
CA LEU A 78 -5.74 13.95 30.68
C LEU A 78 -6.50 14.18 31.99
N LYS A 79 -5.82 14.22 33.16
CA LYS A 79 -6.42 14.52 34.46
C LYS A 79 -6.10 15.94 35.00
N PRO A 80 -6.21 17.05 34.24
CA PRO A 80 -6.27 18.36 34.87
C PRO A 80 -7.72 18.67 35.25
N GLU A 81 -7.94 18.88 36.55
CA GLU A 81 -8.97 19.77 37.11
C GLU A 81 -10.48 19.44 36.95
N THR A 82 -10.92 18.29 37.46
CA THR A 82 -12.30 18.20 37.98
C THR A 82 -12.31 17.64 39.38
N SER A 83 -12.17 18.53 40.36
CA SER A 83 -12.89 18.54 41.64
C SER A 83 -12.05 19.25 42.72
N LYS A 84 -11.96 20.58 42.59
CA LYS A 84 -11.90 21.46 43.76
C LYS A 84 -13.18 22.29 43.74
N LYS A 85 -14.22 21.77 44.40
CA LYS A 85 -15.26 22.56 45.04
C LYS A 85 -15.66 21.85 46.32
#